data_AF-A0A844X1R3-F1
#
_entry.id   AF-A0A844X1R3-F1
#
_cell.length_a   1.000
_cell.length_b   1.000
_cell.length_c   1.000
_cell.angle_alpha   90.00
_cell.angle_beta   90.00
_cell.angle_gamma   90.00
#
_symmetry.space_group_name_H-M   'P 1'
#
loop_
_entity.id
_entity.type
_entity.pdbx_description
1 polymer ?
#
loop_
_entity_poly.entity_id
_entity_poly.type
_entity_poly.pdbx_seq_one_letter_code
_entity_poly.pdbx_strand_id
1 'polypeptide(L)'
;MKTSINTMVLFFFISLITNYAHSHVLTDVQKHYGDEQIHGLKYINDKAIEVIEAYNKGHNTHWESLEPDLRIIVARCLVPLKAKWAEYDPHKKLWNIPSEYWYVSVSCDKTVSDIPERKTWDIYVPTTRPLDPSQVKK
;
A
#
# COMPACT_ATOMS: atom_id res chain seq x y z
N MET A 1 -41.04 -17.42 35.18
CA MET A 1 -41.12 -16.97 33.77
C MET A 1 -40.56 -15.56 33.52
N LYS A 2 -40.63 -14.59 34.45
CA LYS A 2 -40.03 -13.24 34.30
C LYS A 2 -38.49 -13.20 34.23
N THR A 3 -37.80 -14.11 34.92
CA THR A 3 -36.32 -14.17 34.98
C THR A 3 -35.66 -14.59 33.67
N SER A 4 -36.34 -15.41 32.85
CA SER A 4 -35.83 -15.87 31.56
C SER A 4 -35.86 -14.79 30.47
N ILE A 5 -36.79 -13.83 30.56
CA ILE A 5 -36.91 -12.72 29.60
C ILE A 5 -35.80 -11.69 29.85
N ASN A 6 -35.52 -11.37 31.12
CA ASN A 6 -34.45 -10.43 31.49
C ASN A 6 -33.06 -10.96 31.12
N THR A 7 -32.83 -12.27 31.21
CA THR A 7 -31.56 -12.90 30.80
C THR A 7 -31.40 -12.92 29.28
N MET A 8 -32.47 -13.23 28.53
CA MET A 8 -32.42 -13.24 27.07
C MET A 8 -32.19 -11.84 26.48
N VAL A 9 -32.80 -10.80 27.08
CA VAL A 9 -32.58 -9.40 26.70
C VAL A 9 -31.14 -8.96 27.00
N LEU A 10 -30.57 -9.37 28.14
CA LEU A 10 -29.18 -9.08 28.51
C LEU A 10 -28.18 -9.70 27.52
N PHE A 11 -28.40 -10.94 27.08
CA PHE A 11 -27.55 -11.57 26.06
C PHE A 11 -27.67 -10.90 24.69
N PHE A 12 -28.85 -10.40 24.32
CA PHE A 12 -29.05 -9.64 23.09
C PHE A 12 -28.24 -8.33 23.10
N PHE A 13 -28.27 -7.58 24.21
CA PHE A 13 -27.47 -6.36 24.36
C PHE A 13 -25.96 -6.63 24.38
N ILE A 14 -25.50 -7.73 24.98
CA ILE A 14 -24.07 -8.11 24.98
C ILE A 14 -23.60 -8.46 23.56
N SER A 15 -24.44 -9.12 22.74
CA SER A 15 -24.09 -9.45 21.35
C SER A 15 -24.06 -8.24 20.40
N LEU A 16 -24.74 -7.16 20.73
CA LEU A 16 -24.72 -5.91 19.95
C LEU A 16 -23.44 -5.09 20.16
N ILE A 17 -22.74 -5.30 21.28
CA ILE A 17 -21.52 -4.55 21.64
C ILE A 17 -20.25 -5.21 21.06
N THR A 18 -20.31 -6.48 20.63
CA THR A 18 -19.13 -7.19 20.08
C THR A 18 -18.85 -6.92 18.60
N ASN A 19 -19.72 -6.21 17.89
CA ASN A 19 -19.40 -5.67 16.56
C ASN A 19 -18.63 -4.34 16.70
N TYR A 20 -17.46 -4.37 17.35
CA TYR A 20 -16.47 -3.32 17.18
C TYR A 20 -15.91 -3.43 15.76
N ALA A 21 -16.59 -2.79 14.82
CA ALA A 21 -16.06 -2.54 13.50
C ALA A 21 -14.70 -1.83 13.65
N HIS A 22 -13.62 -2.51 13.27
CA HIS A 22 -12.33 -1.86 13.07
C HIS A 22 -12.49 -0.92 11.87
N SER A 23 -12.81 0.35 12.12
CA SER A 23 -12.67 1.39 11.11
C SER A 23 -11.18 1.65 10.92
N HIS A 24 -10.59 0.98 9.93
CA HIS A 24 -9.24 1.33 9.50
C HIS A 24 -9.31 2.73 8.89
N VAL A 25 -8.65 3.70 9.54
CA VAL A 25 -8.47 5.04 8.98
C VAL A 25 -7.55 4.88 7.77
N LEU A 26 -8.04 5.29 6.60
CA LEU A 26 -7.24 5.26 5.38
C LEU A 26 -6.00 6.15 5.53
N THR A 27 -4.86 5.67 5.04
CA THR A 27 -3.63 6.47 4.93
C THR A 27 -3.80 7.59 3.91
N ASP A 28 -2.88 8.55 3.91
CA ASP A 28 -2.91 9.64 2.92
C ASP A 28 -2.66 9.12 1.50
N VAL A 29 -1.81 8.09 1.33
CA VAL A 29 -1.63 7.40 0.05
C VAL A 29 -2.93 6.76 -0.41
N GLN A 30 -3.64 6.08 0.48
CA GLN A 30 -4.91 5.43 0.16
C GLN A 30 -6.02 6.42 -0.23
N LYS A 31 -5.95 7.67 0.24
CA LYS A 31 -6.86 8.76 -0.13
C LYS A 31 -6.43 9.49 -1.41
N HIS A 32 -5.20 9.29 -1.89
CA HIS A 32 -4.65 10.02 -3.02
C HIS A 32 -4.99 9.37 -4.36
N TYR A 33 -6.16 9.71 -4.90
CA TYR A 33 -6.65 9.23 -6.20
C TYR A 33 -6.02 9.93 -7.42
N GLY A 34 -5.32 11.06 -7.22
CA GLY A 34 -4.82 11.88 -8.31
C GLY A 34 -5.92 12.69 -9.00
N ASP A 35 -5.63 13.19 -10.19
CA ASP A 35 -6.56 13.99 -11.00
C ASP A 35 -6.30 13.77 -12.51
N GLU A 36 -6.82 14.64 -13.38
CA GLU A 36 -6.65 14.52 -14.83
C GLU A 36 -5.18 14.55 -15.28
N GLN A 37 -4.31 15.19 -14.51
CA GLN A 37 -2.89 15.43 -14.81
C GLN A 37 -1.95 14.60 -13.94
N ILE A 38 -2.31 14.35 -12.68
CA ILE A 38 -1.48 13.70 -11.67
C ILE A 38 -1.97 12.28 -11.43
N HIS A 39 -1.05 11.31 -11.39
CA HIS A 39 -1.39 9.94 -11.07
C HIS A 39 -1.65 9.73 -9.58
N GLY A 40 -2.65 8.91 -9.24
CA GLY A 40 -2.94 8.57 -7.85
C GLY A 40 -1.86 7.68 -7.23
N LEU A 41 -1.24 8.13 -6.13
CA LEU A 41 -0.34 7.30 -5.31
C LEU A 41 -1.01 6.02 -4.81
N LYS A 42 -2.33 6.05 -4.56
CA LYS A 42 -3.12 4.86 -4.26
C LYS A 42 -2.88 3.77 -5.31
N TYR A 43 -3.01 4.11 -6.59
CA TYR A 43 -2.92 3.15 -7.69
C TYR A 43 -1.49 2.63 -7.90
N ILE A 44 -0.48 3.45 -7.60
CA ILE A 44 0.92 3.01 -7.56
C ILE A 44 1.11 1.97 -6.46
N ASN A 45 0.58 2.25 -5.26
CA ASN A 45 0.68 1.34 -4.13
C ASN A 45 -0.09 0.04 -4.35
N ASP A 46 -1.33 0.11 -4.84
CA ASP A 46 -2.15 -1.05 -5.19
C ASP A 46 -1.38 -1.97 -6.16
N LYS A 47 -0.72 -1.39 -7.17
CA LYS A 47 0.07 -2.16 -8.14
C LYS A 47 1.30 -2.81 -7.52
N ALA A 48 1.95 -2.16 -6.56
CA ALA A 48 3.03 -2.77 -5.80
C ALA A 48 2.54 -3.93 -4.94
N ILE A 49 1.40 -3.76 -4.26
CA ILE A 49 0.75 -4.78 -3.44
C ILE A 49 0.44 -6.04 -4.28
N GLU A 50 -0.05 -5.90 -5.51
CA GLU A 50 -0.30 -7.07 -6.39
C GLU A 50 0.97 -7.94 -6.58
N VAL A 51 2.14 -7.32 -6.79
CA VAL A 51 3.41 -8.04 -6.95
C VAL A 51 3.86 -8.66 -5.63
N ILE A 52 3.68 -7.94 -4.52
CA ILE A 52 4.01 -8.40 -3.17
C ILE A 52 3.18 -9.62 -2.80
N GLU A 53 1.86 -9.57 -2.99
CA GLU A 53 0.93 -10.66 -2.68
C GLU A 53 1.21 -11.91 -3.52
N ALA A 54 1.51 -11.75 -4.81
CA ALA A 54 1.90 -12.85 -5.67
C ALA A 54 3.20 -13.52 -5.18
N TYR A 55 4.18 -12.71 -4.76
CA TYR A 55 5.43 -13.21 -4.21
C TYR A 55 5.23 -13.94 -2.88
N ASN A 56 4.45 -13.35 -1.97
CA ASN A 56 4.09 -13.92 -0.68
C ASN A 56 3.45 -15.30 -0.83
N LYS A 57 2.46 -15.42 -1.72
CA LYS A 57 1.78 -16.68 -2.04
C LYS A 57 2.73 -17.72 -2.62
N GLY A 58 3.64 -17.31 -3.51
CA GLY A 58 4.60 -18.22 -4.16
C GLY A 58 5.73 -18.71 -3.25
N HIS A 59 6.09 -17.95 -2.22
CA HIS A 59 7.28 -18.19 -1.40
C HIS A 59 6.99 -18.40 0.09
N ASN A 60 5.72 -18.42 0.49
CA ASN A 60 5.30 -18.47 1.90
C ASN A 60 5.98 -17.37 2.75
N THR A 61 5.96 -16.15 2.22
CA THR A 61 6.51 -14.95 2.88
C THR A 61 5.38 -13.96 3.21
N HIS A 62 5.69 -12.92 3.98
CA HIS A 62 4.71 -11.93 4.45
C HIS A 62 5.18 -10.50 4.19
N TRP A 63 5.72 -10.21 3.02
CA TRP A 63 6.12 -8.85 2.70
C TRP A 63 4.92 -7.89 2.69
N GLU A 64 5.17 -6.65 3.08
CA GLU A 64 4.18 -5.58 3.12
C GLU A 64 4.74 -4.33 2.41
N SER A 65 3.84 -3.54 1.81
CA SER A 65 4.19 -2.23 1.28
C SER A 65 4.31 -1.22 2.41
N LEU A 66 5.37 -0.41 2.38
CA LEU A 66 5.52 0.77 3.24
C LEU A 66 4.94 2.04 2.61
N GLU A 67 4.20 1.88 1.50
CA GLU A 67 3.61 2.94 0.68
C GLU A 67 4.65 3.84 -0.03
N PRO A 68 4.33 4.40 -1.21
CA PRO A 68 5.17 5.41 -1.84
C PRO A 68 5.23 6.71 -1.01
N ASP A 69 6.33 7.45 -1.16
CA ASP A 69 6.50 8.78 -0.56
C ASP A 69 5.41 9.76 -1.06
N LEU A 70 4.72 10.43 -0.14
CA LEU A 70 3.66 11.40 -0.45
C LEU A 70 4.13 12.60 -1.28
N ARG A 71 5.44 12.87 -1.33
CA ARG A 71 6.02 13.95 -2.15
C ARG A 71 6.14 13.58 -3.62
N ILE A 72 5.86 12.33 -3.99
CA ILE A 72 5.90 11.88 -5.39
C ILE A 72 4.74 12.51 -6.16
N ILE A 73 5.08 13.24 -7.22
CA ILE A 73 4.12 13.81 -8.17
C ILE A 73 4.56 13.37 -9.56
N VAL A 74 3.76 12.49 -10.18
CA VAL A 74 4.02 11.99 -11.53
C VAL A 74 2.79 12.18 -12.41
N ALA A 75 3.02 12.38 -13.70
CA ALA A 75 1.94 12.56 -14.66
C ALA A 75 1.06 11.30 -14.75
N ARG A 76 -0.25 11.48 -14.88
CA ARG A 76 -1.22 10.39 -14.97
C ARG A 76 -0.85 9.41 -16.08
N CYS A 77 -0.81 8.12 -15.75
CA CYS A 77 -0.53 7.07 -16.73
C CYS A 77 -1.73 6.85 -17.66
N LEU A 78 -1.46 6.67 -18.95
CA LEU A 78 -2.45 6.37 -20.00
C LEU A 78 -2.50 4.89 -20.37
N VAL A 79 -1.58 4.09 -19.84
CA VAL A 79 -1.45 2.66 -20.10
C VAL A 79 -1.47 1.91 -18.76
N PRO A 80 -1.72 0.59 -18.75
CA PRO A 80 -1.60 -0.19 -17.54
C PRO A 80 -0.22 -0.05 -16.91
N LEU A 81 -0.18 0.13 -15.59
CA LEU A 81 1.06 0.18 -14.83
C LEU A 81 1.80 -1.16 -14.91
N LYS A 82 3.12 -1.10 -14.94
CA LYS A 82 4.00 -2.26 -14.82
C LYS A 82 4.63 -2.28 -13.44
N ALA A 83 4.84 -3.46 -12.88
CA ALA A 83 5.51 -3.58 -11.59
C ALA A 83 6.41 -4.81 -11.53
N LYS A 84 7.53 -4.69 -10.81
CA LYS A 84 8.51 -5.77 -10.57
C LYS A 84 9.32 -5.51 -9.31
N TRP A 85 9.81 -6.58 -8.69
CA TRP A 85 10.85 -6.46 -7.67
C TRP A 85 12.08 -5.77 -8.28
N ALA A 86 12.69 -4.88 -7.50
CA ALA A 86 13.84 -4.09 -7.91
C ALA A 86 14.88 -4.01 -6.78
N GLU A 87 16.15 -3.98 -7.18
CA GLU A 87 17.24 -3.59 -6.30
C GLU A 87 17.28 -2.07 -6.17
N TYR A 88 17.79 -1.59 -5.04
CA TYR A 88 18.03 -0.17 -4.83
C TYR A 88 18.97 0.37 -5.92
N ASP A 89 18.53 1.43 -6.61
CA ASP A 89 19.36 2.14 -7.59
C ASP A 89 19.75 3.51 -7.01
N PRO A 90 21.02 3.72 -6.59
CA PRO A 90 21.48 4.98 -6.00
C PRO A 90 21.48 6.16 -6.99
N HIS A 91 21.32 5.90 -8.29
CA HIS A 91 21.20 6.94 -9.32
C HIS A 91 19.74 7.34 -9.56
N LYS A 92 18.78 6.48 -9.22
CA LYS A 92 17.37 6.83 -9.09
C LYS A 92 17.10 7.35 -7.69
N LYS A 93 17.76 8.47 -7.37
CA LYS A 93 17.48 9.26 -6.16
C LYS A 93 16.11 9.89 -6.30
N LEU A 94 15.05 9.12 -6.08
CA LEU A 94 13.79 9.74 -5.73
C LEU A 94 13.95 10.35 -4.34
N TRP A 95 14.40 9.62 -3.31
CA TRP A 95 14.65 10.19 -1.97
C TRP A 95 15.66 9.37 -1.15
N ASN A 96 16.00 9.84 0.07
CA ASN A 96 16.80 9.11 1.07
C ASN A 96 16.02 7.89 1.60
N ILE A 97 15.76 6.91 0.74
CA ILE A 97 15.21 5.63 1.17
C ILE A 97 16.40 4.75 1.58
N PRO A 98 16.42 4.21 2.82
CA PRO A 98 17.51 3.40 3.30
C PRO A 98 17.76 2.18 2.40
N SER A 99 19.02 1.91 2.06
CA SER A 99 19.41 0.76 1.22
C SER A 99 19.06 -0.61 1.82
N GLU A 100 18.62 -0.65 3.07
CA GLU A 100 18.19 -1.84 3.79
C GLU A 100 16.79 -2.35 3.39
N TYR A 101 15.99 -1.53 2.72
CA TYR A 101 14.67 -1.94 2.22
C TYR A 101 14.78 -2.67 0.88
N TRP A 102 13.79 -3.55 0.64
CA TRP A 102 13.53 -4.11 -0.68
C TRP A 102 12.46 -3.27 -1.37
N TYR A 103 12.43 -3.28 -2.71
CA TYR A 103 11.58 -2.39 -3.47
C TYR A 103 10.75 -3.12 -4.51
N VAL A 104 9.55 -2.61 -4.74
CA VAL A 104 8.83 -2.84 -5.99
C VAL A 104 8.93 -1.57 -6.83
N SER A 105 9.52 -1.70 -8.01
CA SER A 105 9.49 -0.69 -9.06
C SER A 105 8.12 -0.74 -9.71
N VAL A 106 7.44 0.40 -9.76
CA VAL A 106 6.16 0.62 -10.46
C VAL A 106 6.38 1.67 -11.51
N SER A 107 6.05 1.38 -12.76
CA SER A 107 6.39 2.21 -13.91
C SER A 107 5.22 2.43 -14.87
N CYS A 108 5.33 3.53 -15.60
CA CYS A 108 4.42 3.94 -16.66
C CYS A 108 5.21 4.29 -17.93
N ASP A 109 4.84 3.67 -19.05
CA ASP A 109 5.50 3.88 -20.35
C ASP A 109 4.87 4.98 -21.20
N LYS A 110 3.71 5.51 -20.79
CA LYS A 110 3.04 6.59 -21.50
C LYS A 110 2.14 7.38 -20.56
N THR A 111 2.45 8.65 -20.37
CA THR A 111 1.66 9.57 -19.55
C THR A 111 0.83 10.54 -20.38
N VAL A 112 -0.02 11.31 -19.70
CA VAL A 112 -0.75 12.46 -20.26
C VAL A 112 0.14 13.66 -20.61
N SER A 113 1.41 13.67 -20.19
CA SER A 113 2.27 14.85 -20.34
C SER A 113 2.95 14.87 -21.71
N ASP A 114 2.92 16.03 -22.36
CA ASP A 114 3.68 16.26 -23.60
C ASP A 114 5.16 16.60 -23.36
N ILE A 115 5.52 16.87 -22.10
CA ILE A 115 6.89 17.18 -21.68
C ILE A 115 7.75 15.91 -21.79
N PRO A 116 8.82 15.89 -22.60
CA PRO A 116 9.63 14.69 -22.86
C PRO A 116 10.09 13.95 -21.58
N GLU A 117 10.55 14.69 -20.57
CA GLU A 117 11.06 14.14 -19.31
C GLU A 117 9.97 13.52 -18.43
N ARG A 118 8.69 13.78 -18.73
CA ARG A 118 7.53 13.29 -17.98
C ARG A 118 6.68 12.29 -18.77
N LYS A 119 7.09 11.91 -19.99
CA LYS A 119 6.36 10.93 -20.82
C LYS A 119 6.34 9.52 -20.24
N THR A 120 7.31 9.22 -19.41
CA THR A 120 7.46 7.95 -18.68
C THR A 120 7.92 8.22 -17.26
N TRP A 121 7.67 7.28 -16.35
CA TRP A 121 8.23 7.34 -15.00
C TRP A 121 8.39 5.94 -14.40
N ASP A 122 9.25 5.84 -13.41
CA ASP A 122 9.53 4.64 -12.62
C ASP A 122 9.70 5.06 -11.16
N ILE A 123 8.84 4.52 -10.29
CA ILE A 123 8.72 4.86 -8.88
C ILE A 123 9.00 3.63 -8.04
N TYR A 124 9.82 3.80 -7.01
CA TYR A 124 10.11 2.74 -6.05
C TYR A 124 9.16 2.82 -4.86
N VAL A 125 8.45 1.72 -4.61
CA VAL A 125 7.64 1.52 -3.41
C VAL A 125 8.46 0.66 -2.44
N PRO A 126 8.84 1.20 -1.27
CA PRO A 126 9.58 0.45 -0.27
C PRO A 126 8.72 -0.66 0.33
N THR A 127 9.37 -1.75 0.74
CA THR A 127 8.73 -2.90 1.35
C THR A 127 9.43 -3.30 2.63
N THR A 128 8.69 -3.95 3.52
CA THR A 128 9.22 -4.53 4.75
C THR A 128 8.80 -5.98 4.88
N ARG A 129 9.55 -6.75 5.67
CA ARG A 129 9.02 -7.98 6.28
C ARG A 129 8.55 -7.59 7.67
N PRO A 130 7.29 -7.85 8.05
CA PRO A 130 6.87 -7.86 9.44
C PRO A 130 7.87 -8.71 10.21
N LEU A 131 8.59 -8.07 11.12
CA LEU A 131 9.48 -8.79 12.01
C LEU A 131 8.63 -9.78 12.81
N ASP A 132 9.13 -10.99 12.99
CA ASP A 132 8.63 -11.85 14.06
C ASP A 132 8.60 -11.00 15.35
N PRO A 133 7.48 -10.95 16.10
CA PRO A 133 7.38 -10.16 17.32
C PRO A 133 8.53 -10.39 18.32
N SER A 134 9.20 -11.55 18.26
CA SER A 134 10.41 -11.85 19.04
C SER A 134 11.64 -10.99 18.71
N GLN A 135 11.69 -10.37 17.52
CA GLN A 135 12.82 -9.58 17.01
C GLN A 135 12.69 -8.07 17.30
N VAL A 136 11.55 -7.63 17.85
CA VAL A 136 11.26 -6.20 18.14
C VAL A 136 11.77 -5.76 19.52
N LYS A 137 12.20 -6.70 20.37
CA LYS A 137 12.81 -6.37 21.67
C LYS A 137 14.33 -6.26 21.54
N LYS A 138 14.84 -5.04 21.53
CA LYS A 138 16.22 -4.71 21.95
C LYS A 138 16.18 -3.64 23.02
#